data_AF-A0A9W9NCV2-F1
#
_entry.id   AF-A0A9W9NCV2-F1
#
_cell.length_a   1.000
_cell.length_b   1.000
_cell.length_c   1.000
_cell.angle_alpha   90.00
_cell.angle_beta   90.00
_cell.angle_gamma   90.00
#
_symmetry.space_group_name_H-M   'P 1'
#
loop_
_entity.id
_entity.type
_entity.pdbx_description
1 polymer ?
#
loop_
_entity_poly.entity_id
_entity_poly.type
_entity_poly.pdbx_seq_one_letter_code
_entity_poly.pdbx_strand_id
1 'polypeptide(L)'
;MHTLKEEAISCTHLVWRFSNLYILKLLLNDTCKLDFAAHFHLLPSSIRNLQFPFNYGPPMNHNFSPDDITDEGVDPLNLKLHKFSRELETLGIDGMTFGNELFWPPKTNDIPPSWLNLKIISIDYMSTTPSGEWLFIDRPGHDEDD
;
A
#
# COMPACT_ATOMS: atom_id res chain seq x y z
N MET A 1 38.04 4.46 -6.06
CA MET A 1 37.08 5.34 -5.34
C MET A 1 35.78 4.55 -5.26
N HIS A 2 35.61 3.77 -4.19
CA HIS A 2 34.41 2.96 -3.97
C HIS A 2 33.35 3.88 -3.38
N THR A 3 32.34 4.20 -4.18
CA THR A 3 31.13 4.86 -3.70
C THR A 3 30.41 3.85 -2.82
N LEU A 4 30.43 4.08 -1.50
CA LEU A 4 29.54 3.39 -0.56
C LEU A 4 28.12 3.73 -1.00
N LYS A 5 27.45 2.77 -1.64
CA LYS A 5 26.00 2.81 -1.81
C LYS A 5 25.47 2.62 -0.39
N GLU A 6 25.10 3.72 0.25
CA GLU A 6 24.38 3.70 1.51
C GLU A 6 23.12 2.85 1.24
N GLU A 7 23.16 1.58 1.64
CA GLU A 7 22.00 0.71 1.56
C GLU A 7 20.94 1.39 2.41
N ALA A 8 19.94 1.98 1.76
CA ALA A 8 18.79 2.53 2.44
C ALA A 8 18.29 1.42 3.37
N ILE A 9 18.50 1.59 4.67
CA ILE A 9 18.03 0.62 5.66
C ILE A 9 16.53 0.60 5.48
N SER A 10 16.02 -0.50 4.91
CA SER A 10 14.60 -0.77 4.74
C SER A 10 13.84 -0.26 5.96
N CYS A 11 12.81 0.57 5.78
CA CYS A 11 12.03 1.09 6.91
C CYS A 11 11.56 -0.04 7.83
N THR A 12 11.31 -1.22 7.27
CA THR A 12 10.97 -2.48 7.93
C THR A 12 12.06 -3.02 8.86
N HIS A 13 13.35 -2.81 8.56
CA HIS A 13 14.47 -3.16 9.44
C HIS A 13 14.57 -2.30 10.70
N LEU A 14 13.90 -1.14 10.76
CA LEU A 14 13.80 -0.36 11.98
C LEU A 14 12.65 -0.85 12.86
N VAL A 15 11.52 -1.23 12.26
CA VAL A 15 10.29 -1.56 13.01
C VAL A 15 10.44 -2.78 13.92
N TRP A 16 11.13 -3.84 13.48
CA TRP A 16 11.24 -5.08 14.26
C TRP A 16 11.98 -4.92 15.61
N ARG A 17 12.77 -3.86 15.76
CA ARG A 17 13.47 -3.55 17.02
C ARG A 17 12.54 -3.02 18.11
N PHE A 18 11.33 -2.58 17.75
CA PHE A 18 10.36 -1.98 18.66
C PHE A 18 9.22 -2.97 18.95
N SER A 19 9.47 -3.98 19.78
CA SER A 19 8.51 -5.06 20.07
C SER A 19 7.18 -4.63 20.69
N ASN A 20 7.12 -3.41 21.25
CA ASN A 20 5.93 -2.83 21.87
C ASN A 20 5.32 -1.70 21.03
N LEU A 21 5.71 -1.59 19.75
CA LEU A 21 5.22 -0.53 18.88
C LEU A 21 3.73 -0.69 18.64
N TYR A 22 2.94 0.31 19.00
CA TYR A 22 1.48 0.31 18.83
C TYR A 22 1.04 1.03 17.55
N ILE A 23 1.77 2.09 17.18
CA ILE A 23 1.49 2.94 16.01
C ILE A 23 2.66 2.83 15.05
N LEU A 24 2.37 2.52 13.78
CA LEU A 24 3.33 2.59 12.69
C LEU A 24 2.78 3.49 11.60
N LYS A 25 3.52 4.57 11.29
CA LYS A 25 3.27 5.44 10.15
C LYS A 25 4.48 5.44 9.24
N LEU A 26 4.30 5.07 7.99
CA LEU A 26 5.38 4.97 7.01
C LEU A 26 4.97 5.63 5.70
N LEU A 27 5.74 6.63 5.27
CA LEU A 27 5.62 7.19 3.93
C LEU A 27 6.27 6.22 2.95
N LEU A 28 5.49 5.71 2.00
CA LEU A 28 5.96 4.76 1.00
C LEU A 28 5.95 5.40 -0.41
N ASN A 29 6.86 4.94 -1.25
CA ASN A 29 6.87 5.11 -2.70
C ASN A 29 7.01 3.73 -3.35
N ASP A 30 7.03 3.62 -4.68
CA ASP A 30 7.02 2.32 -5.36
C ASP A 30 8.20 1.42 -4.96
N THR A 31 9.41 1.98 -4.86
CA THR A 31 10.60 1.24 -4.42
C THR A 31 10.46 0.75 -2.97
N CYS A 32 10.02 1.61 -2.06
CA CYS A 32 9.81 1.27 -0.66
C CYS A 32 8.64 0.29 -0.46
N LYS A 33 7.64 0.30 -1.36
CA LYS A 33 6.49 -0.58 -1.31
C LYS A 33 6.88 -2.04 -1.42
N LEU A 34 7.65 -2.36 -2.46
CA LEU A 34 8.08 -3.72 -2.77
C LEU A 34 9.02 -4.25 -1.68
N ASP A 35 9.95 -3.40 -1.23
CA ASP A 35 10.85 -3.73 -0.14
C ASP A 35 10.10 -3.94 1.20
N PHE A 36 9.16 -3.06 1.53
CA PHE A 36 8.32 -3.21 2.71
C PHE A 36 7.44 -4.46 2.63
N ALA A 37 6.88 -4.75 1.45
CA ALA A 37 6.12 -5.97 1.22
C ALA A 37 7.00 -7.20 1.49
N ALA A 38 8.24 -7.26 1.00
CA ALA A 38 9.17 -8.36 1.25
C ALA A 38 9.41 -8.60 2.76
N HIS A 39 9.59 -7.52 3.51
CA HIS A 39 9.96 -7.56 4.93
C HIS A 39 8.77 -7.44 5.91
N PHE A 40 7.53 -7.42 5.41
CA PHE A 40 6.32 -7.24 6.21
C PHE A 40 6.21 -8.22 7.40
N HIS A 41 6.76 -9.43 7.26
CA HIS A 41 6.77 -10.46 8.31
C HIS A 41 7.57 -10.06 9.57
N LEU A 42 8.39 -9.01 9.49
CA LEU A 42 9.17 -8.47 10.60
C LEU A 42 8.37 -7.49 11.48
N LEU A 43 7.14 -7.14 11.10
CA LEU A 43 6.31 -6.24 11.87
C LEU A 43 5.90 -6.87 13.21
N PRO A 44 6.02 -6.14 14.33
CA PRO A 44 5.57 -6.62 15.62
C PRO A 44 4.04 -6.72 15.65
N SER A 45 3.53 -7.81 16.22
CA SER A 45 2.09 -8.04 16.39
C SER A 45 1.42 -7.11 17.41
N SER A 46 2.18 -6.24 18.07
CA SER A 46 1.67 -5.20 18.98
C SER A 46 1.01 -4.03 18.26
N ILE A 47 1.25 -3.87 16.94
CA ILE A 47 0.72 -2.76 16.16
C ILE A 47 -0.80 -2.87 16.09
N ARG A 48 -1.49 -1.76 16.36
CA ARG A 48 -2.94 -1.62 16.20
C ARG A 48 -3.32 -0.44 15.31
N ASN A 49 -2.43 0.51 15.11
CA ASN A 49 -2.64 1.63 14.21
C ASN A 49 -1.57 1.63 13.13
N LEU A 50 -2.00 1.45 11.88
CA LEU A 50 -1.14 1.40 10.72
C LEU A 50 -1.55 2.48 9.72
N GLN A 51 -0.61 3.32 9.31
CA GLN A 51 -0.82 4.37 8.31
C GLN A 51 0.23 4.33 7.22
N PHE A 52 -0.22 4.25 5.97
CA PHE A 52 0.60 4.31 4.77
C PHE A 52 0.17 5.48 3.89
N PRO A 53 0.67 6.70 4.17
CA PRO A 53 0.69 7.70 3.13
C PRO A 53 1.63 7.23 2.01
N PHE A 54 1.12 7.18 0.79
CA PHE A 54 1.88 6.97 -0.42
C PHE A 54 2.19 8.31 -1.06
N ASN A 55 3.48 8.55 -1.32
CA ASN A 55 3.92 9.65 -2.15
C ASN A 55 4.15 9.13 -3.57
N TYR A 56 3.07 8.72 -4.22
CA TYR A 56 3.06 8.50 -5.65
C TYR A 56 2.45 9.73 -6.33
N GLY A 57 3.00 10.17 -7.45
CA GLY A 57 2.39 11.23 -8.26
C GLY A 57 2.08 10.64 -9.61
N PRO A 58 0.81 10.30 -9.94
CA PRO A 58 0.51 9.74 -11.25
C PRO A 58 0.98 10.70 -12.34
N PRO A 59 1.48 10.18 -13.48
CA PRO A 59 1.87 11.02 -14.60
C PRO A 59 0.66 11.87 -15.03
N MET A 60 0.81 13.19 -15.20
CA MET A 60 -0.31 14.03 -15.62
C MET A 60 -0.86 13.68 -17.01
N ASN A 61 -0.08 12.99 -17.83
CA ASN A 61 -0.46 12.58 -19.17
C ASN A 61 -1.01 11.15 -19.17
N HIS A 62 -2.32 11.00 -19.40
CA HIS A 62 -3.00 9.71 -19.46
C HIS A 62 -2.51 8.79 -20.60
N ASN A 63 -1.72 9.30 -21.55
CA ASN A 63 -1.04 8.48 -22.57
C ASN A 63 0.16 7.68 -22.03
N PHE A 64 0.59 7.94 -20.79
CA PHE A 64 1.62 7.17 -20.12
C PHE A 64 0.98 6.26 -19.07
N SER A 65 1.14 4.95 -19.24
CA SER A 65 0.82 3.99 -18.19
C SER A 65 2.00 3.92 -17.21
N PRO A 66 1.76 4.12 -15.91
CA PRO A 66 2.73 3.78 -14.86
C PRO A 66 3.31 2.37 -14.97
N ASP A 67 4.46 2.16 -14.36
CA ASP A 67 5.04 0.82 -14.23
C ASP A 67 4.07 -0.12 -13.49
N ASP A 68 3.92 -1.33 -14.01
CA ASP A 68 3.18 -2.39 -13.34
C ASP A 68 4.02 -2.92 -12.17
N ILE A 69 3.53 -2.68 -10.95
CA ILE A 69 4.16 -3.13 -9.70
C ILE A 69 3.49 -4.37 -9.11
N THR A 70 2.61 -5.03 -9.87
CA THR A 70 1.95 -6.27 -9.46
C THR A 70 2.82 -7.50 -9.77
N ASP A 71 2.65 -8.56 -8.99
CA ASP A 71 3.23 -9.87 -9.24
C ASP A 71 2.10 -10.83 -9.61
N GLU A 72 2.11 -11.33 -10.86
CA GLU A 72 1.01 -12.11 -11.45
C GLU A 72 -0.38 -11.44 -11.32
N GLY A 73 -0.44 -10.11 -11.39
CA GLY A 73 -1.68 -9.33 -11.26
C GLY A 73 -2.16 -9.11 -9.81
N VAL A 74 -1.35 -9.48 -8.82
CA VAL A 74 -1.64 -9.30 -7.39
C VAL A 74 -0.62 -8.35 -6.78
N ASP A 75 -1.08 -7.38 -5.99
CA ASP A 75 -0.19 -6.53 -5.20
C ASP A 75 0.32 -7.32 -3.97
N PRO A 76 1.65 -7.55 -3.87
CA PRO A 76 2.22 -8.35 -2.78
C PRO A 76 2.00 -7.74 -1.39
N LEU A 77 1.84 -6.41 -1.29
CA LEU A 77 1.58 -5.73 -0.04
C LEU A 77 0.13 -5.95 0.41
N ASN A 78 -0.83 -5.84 -0.50
CA ASN A 78 -2.26 -5.98 -0.17
C ASN A 78 -2.59 -7.36 0.37
N LEU A 79 -2.00 -8.41 -0.20
CA LEU A 79 -2.19 -9.78 0.29
C LEU A 79 -1.69 -9.96 1.73
N LYS A 80 -0.56 -9.34 2.08
CA LYS A 80 -0.01 -9.40 3.45
C LYS A 80 -0.83 -8.55 4.41
N LEU A 81 -1.29 -7.38 3.95
CA LEU A 81 -2.18 -6.51 4.70
C LEU A 81 -3.53 -7.14 5.00
N HIS A 82 -4.06 -8.03 4.15
CA HIS A 82 -5.33 -8.69 4.43
C HIS A 82 -5.35 -9.35 5.82
N LYS A 83 -4.33 -10.17 6.12
CA LYS A 83 -4.26 -10.87 7.41
C LYS A 83 -3.99 -9.91 8.55
N PHE A 84 -3.04 -9.01 8.36
CA PHE A 84 -2.59 -8.09 9.40
C PHE A 84 -3.66 -7.07 9.78
N SER A 85 -4.39 -6.56 8.79
CA SER A 85 -5.44 -5.55 8.98
C SER A 85 -6.57 -6.02 9.89
N ARG A 86 -6.85 -7.33 9.94
CA ARG A 86 -7.85 -7.92 10.85
C ARG A 86 -7.52 -7.73 12.33
N GLU A 87 -6.25 -7.56 12.66
CA GLU A 87 -5.78 -7.32 14.03
C GLU A 87 -5.71 -5.83 14.37
N LEU A 88 -5.89 -4.94 13.40
CA LEU A 88 -5.77 -3.49 13.59
C LEU A 88 -7.04 -2.89 14.18
N GLU A 89 -6.84 -1.78 14.90
CA GLU A 89 -7.89 -0.85 15.32
C GLU A 89 -8.04 0.32 14.34
N THR A 90 -6.95 0.68 13.65
CA THR A 90 -6.93 1.75 12.66
C THR A 90 -6.07 1.37 11.46
N LEU A 91 -6.64 1.53 10.27
CA LEU A 91 -5.94 1.37 8.99
C LEU A 91 -6.12 2.64 8.16
N GLY A 92 -5.01 3.30 7.85
CA GLY A 92 -4.96 4.43 6.91
C GLY A 92 -4.15 4.04 5.68
N ILE A 93 -4.75 4.15 4.50
CA ILE A 93 -4.09 3.97 3.21
C ILE A 93 -4.40 5.24 2.41
N ASP A 94 -3.42 6.13 2.31
CA ASP A 94 -3.62 7.42 1.64
C ASP A 94 -2.76 7.47 0.38
N GLY A 95 -3.31 7.85 -0.77
CA GLY A 95 -2.53 8.02 -2.00
C GLY A 95 -2.07 6.70 -2.63
N MET A 96 -2.73 5.57 -2.34
CA MET A 96 -2.42 4.27 -2.95
C MET A 96 -3.71 3.57 -3.39
N THR A 97 -3.67 3.00 -4.58
CA THR A 97 -4.70 2.06 -5.01
C THR A 97 -4.37 0.67 -4.47
N PHE A 98 -5.36 0.01 -3.88
CA PHE A 98 -5.27 -1.38 -3.44
C PHE A 98 -6.28 -2.23 -4.21
N GLY A 99 -5.93 -3.47 -4.47
CA GLY A 99 -6.79 -4.43 -5.14
C GLY A 99 -7.76 -5.11 -4.17
N ASN A 100 -8.70 -5.85 -4.76
CA ASN A 100 -9.74 -6.56 -4.01
C ASN A 100 -9.16 -7.52 -2.96
N GLU A 101 -7.96 -8.05 -3.17
CA GLU A 101 -7.27 -9.00 -2.31
C GLU A 101 -7.04 -8.50 -0.87
N LEU A 102 -7.01 -7.18 -0.65
CA LEU A 102 -6.91 -6.61 0.70
C LEU A 102 -8.12 -7.00 1.54
N PHE A 103 -9.31 -6.99 0.95
CA PHE A 103 -10.55 -7.28 1.64
C PHE A 103 -11.09 -8.68 1.31
N TRP A 104 -11.05 -9.10 0.05
CA TRP A 104 -11.51 -10.40 -0.46
C TRP A 104 -10.39 -11.14 -1.18
N PRO A 105 -9.52 -11.87 -0.46
CA PRO A 105 -8.45 -12.61 -1.10
C PRO A 105 -9.01 -13.78 -1.93
N PRO A 106 -8.35 -14.13 -3.05
CA PRO A 106 -8.87 -15.08 -4.04
C PRO A 106 -9.05 -16.53 -3.54
N LYS A 107 -8.64 -16.86 -2.31
CA LYS A 107 -8.70 -18.21 -1.72
C LYS A 107 -9.40 -18.27 -0.37
N THR A 108 -10.43 -17.46 -0.12
CA THR A 108 -11.24 -17.61 1.09
C THR A 108 -12.30 -18.69 0.92
N ASN A 109 -12.34 -19.65 1.84
CA ASN A 109 -13.53 -20.46 2.11
C ASN A 109 -14.76 -19.53 2.24
N ASP A 110 -15.98 -20.04 1.99
CA ASP A 110 -17.27 -19.29 1.92
C ASP A 110 -17.62 -18.37 3.12
N ILE A 111 -16.74 -18.25 4.12
CA ILE A 111 -16.86 -17.33 5.25
C ILE A 111 -16.30 -15.96 4.84
N PRO A 112 -17.13 -14.90 4.86
CA PRO A 112 -16.67 -13.56 4.57
C PRO A 112 -15.62 -13.10 5.61
N PRO A 113 -14.61 -12.35 5.17
CA PRO A 113 -13.58 -11.82 6.04
C PRO A 113 -14.18 -10.82 7.04
N SER A 114 -13.64 -10.78 8.26
CA SER A 114 -14.15 -9.95 9.36
C SER A 114 -13.03 -9.18 10.05
N TRP A 115 -13.29 -7.92 10.37
CA TRP A 115 -12.39 -6.98 11.06
C TRP A 115 -12.98 -6.54 12.40
N LEU A 116 -13.08 -7.47 13.35
CA LEU A 116 -13.75 -7.24 14.63
C LEU A 116 -13.14 -6.10 15.47
N ASN A 117 -11.86 -5.82 15.27
CA ASN A 117 -11.14 -4.79 16.03
C ASN A 117 -11.05 -3.45 15.32
N LEU A 118 -11.33 -3.39 14.01
CA LEU A 118 -11.12 -2.20 13.20
C LEU A 118 -12.21 -1.17 13.48
N LYS A 119 -11.80 -0.02 14.01
CA LYS A 119 -12.70 1.08 14.39
C LYS A 119 -12.65 2.23 13.40
N ILE A 120 -11.48 2.43 12.78
CA ILE A 120 -11.22 3.55 11.88
C ILE A 120 -10.57 3.01 10.61
N ILE A 121 -11.16 3.36 9.47
CA ILE A 121 -10.57 3.14 8.16
C ILE A 121 -10.52 4.48 7.41
N SER A 122 -9.34 4.83 6.91
CA SER A 122 -9.11 5.98 6.02
C SER A 122 -8.56 5.45 4.71
N ILE A 123 -9.22 5.81 3.61
CA ILE A 123 -8.85 5.40 2.26
C ILE A 123 -8.88 6.64 1.38
N ASP A 124 -7.74 6.92 0.74
CA ASP A 124 -7.63 7.90 -0.33
C ASP A 124 -7.04 7.24 -1.59
N TYR A 125 -7.79 7.28 -2.69
CA TYR A 125 -7.45 6.59 -3.93
C TYR A 125 -6.67 7.48 -4.88
N MET A 126 -5.67 6.90 -5.54
CA MET A 126 -5.04 7.53 -6.69
C MET A 126 -5.79 7.25 -7.97
N SER A 127 -5.56 8.09 -8.98
CA SER A 127 -6.18 7.94 -10.29
C SER A 127 -5.67 6.75 -11.10
N THR A 128 -4.68 6.01 -10.60
CA THR A 128 -4.05 4.87 -11.29
C THR A 128 -4.04 3.61 -10.42
N THR A 129 -4.26 2.43 -11.00
CA THR A 129 -4.14 1.13 -10.34
C THR A 129 -2.67 0.76 -10.11
N PRO A 130 -2.38 -0.27 -9.27
CA PRO A 130 -1.03 -0.82 -9.16
C PRO A 130 -0.49 -1.41 -10.47
N SER A 131 -1.36 -1.78 -11.41
CA SER A 131 -1.00 -2.24 -12.76
C SER A 131 -0.79 -1.09 -13.77
N GLY A 132 -0.91 0.16 -13.34
CA GLY A 132 -0.75 1.34 -14.21
C GLY A 132 -1.97 1.66 -15.08
N GLU A 133 -3.14 1.11 -14.78
CA GLU A 133 -4.39 1.45 -15.46
C GLU A 133 -5.03 2.68 -14.82
N TRP A 134 -5.68 3.52 -15.62
CA TRP A 134 -6.42 4.68 -15.11
C TRP A 134 -7.75 4.25 -14.49
N LEU A 135 -7.97 4.57 -13.21
CA LEU A 135 -9.24 4.34 -12.51
C LEU A 135 -10.33 5.33 -12.94
N PHE A 136 -9.91 6.53 -13.33
CA PHE A 136 -10.80 7.59 -13.77
C PHE A 136 -10.38 8.02 -15.16
N ILE A 137 -11.36 8.13 -16.05
CA ILE A 137 -11.17 8.67 -17.41
C ILE A 137 -11.18 10.19 -17.29
N ASP A 138 -10.41 10.90 -18.11
CA ASP A 138 -10.60 12.34 -18.28
C ASP A 138 -12.07 12.63 -18.57
N ARG A 139 -12.62 13.65 -17.90
CA ARG A 139 -13.97 14.10 -18.20
C ARG A 139 -13.98 14.57 -19.66
N PRO A 140 -14.81 13.99 -20.54
CA PRO A 140 -14.93 14.51 -21.90
C PRO A 140 -15.52 15.92 -21.80
N GLY A 141 -14.73 16.93 -22.15
CA GLY A 141 -15.13 18.35 -22.15
C GLY A 141 -14.37 19.27 -21.19
N HIS A 142 -13.24 18.85 -20.61
CA HIS A 142 -12.25 19.83 -20.12
C HIS A 142 -11.35 20.22 -21.29
N ASP A 143 -11.94 20.93 -22.25
CA ASP A 143 -11.16 21.67 -23.23
C ASP A 143 -10.36 22.72 -22.43
N GLU A 144 -9.05 22.72 -22.60
CA GLU A 144 -8.14 23.72 -22.07
C GLU A 144 -8.46 25.10 -22.70
N ASP A 145 -9.50 25.75 -22.22
CA ASP A 145 -9.70 27.19 -22.37
C ASP A 145 -9.17 27.87 -21.09
N ASP A 146 -7.85 28.01 -20.98
CA ASP A 146 -7.17 29.09 -20.23
C ASP A 146 -5.69 29.23 -20.66
#